data_AF-X1G2B5-F1
#
_entry.id   AF-X1G2B5-F1
#
_cell.length_a   1.000
_cell.length_b   1.000
_cell.length_c   1.000
_cell.angle_alpha   90.00
_cell.angle_beta   90.00
_cell.angle_gamma   90.00
#
_symmetry.space_group_name_H-M   'P 1'
#
loop_
_entity.id
_entity.type
_entity.pdbx_description
1 polymer ?
#
loop_
_entity_poly.entity_id
_entity_poly.type
_entity_poly.pdbx_seq_one_letter_code
_entity_poly.pdbx_strand_id
1 'polypeptide(L)'
;MSKQGHKQTCLNLSVLGIQSKKEENTMQYKTMVTWMDRGSFASGTRVNYESNLRNFLVWKRENGGKFADMTPDDLIEYQKKARRSLEEDTEFEIIDELVQPYIKSLQDRLREGTLGSRISAINSFFKFNRAKLPEWTIGRSAGVPKVFGNLPFKDIREVCSNSSSVYRTIFLCTYMAGMDRALFNHWNIELGYKSIEDDIKRGSKIIVIKSPGRKKFKNKLPFYTLIGGDAVDALYKYLENDRKMTIDRFFGGDPNKATAIFYNQIGTPVTGKVLTEY
;
A
#
# COMPACT_ATOMS: atom_id res chain seq x y z
N MET A 1 -3.28 4.78 46.53
CA MET A 1 -4.14 4.61 45.33
C MET A 1 -3.28 4.93 44.10
N SER A 2 -2.75 3.90 43.44
CA SER A 2 -1.71 4.05 42.41
C SER A 2 -2.32 4.39 41.04
N LYS A 3 -1.70 5.37 40.37
CA LYS A 3 -2.01 5.76 38.99
C LYS A 3 -1.22 4.84 38.05
N GLN A 4 -1.90 3.93 37.36
CA GLN A 4 -1.31 3.21 36.23
C GLN A 4 -1.48 4.05 34.96
N GLY A 5 -0.38 4.65 34.51
CA GLY A 5 -0.28 5.29 33.20
C GLY A 5 -0.09 4.23 32.12
N HIS A 6 -1.02 4.15 31.18
CA HIS A 6 -0.83 3.40 29.94
C HIS A 6 0.26 4.05 29.10
N LYS A 7 1.44 3.44 29.08
CA LYS A 7 2.48 3.73 28.08
C LYS A 7 2.04 3.13 26.75
N GLN A 8 1.84 4.02 25.78
CA GLN A 8 1.65 3.69 24.38
C GLN A 8 2.93 3.05 23.84
N THR A 9 2.87 1.75 23.56
CA THR A 9 4.00 1.01 22.99
C THR A 9 4.08 1.38 21.50
N CYS A 10 4.88 2.39 21.18
CA CYS A 10 5.36 2.57 19.81
C CYS A 10 6.10 1.29 19.42
N LEU A 11 5.56 0.56 18.45
CA LEU A 11 6.22 -0.58 17.81
C LEU A 11 7.51 -0.06 17.16
N ASN A 12 8.59 -0.22 17.91
CA ASN A 12 9.93 0.10 17.51
C ASN A 12 10.31 -0.84 16.35
N LEU A 13 10.51 -0.29 15.16
CA LEU A 13 11.00 -1.00 13.96
C LEU A 13 12.40 -1.61 14.16
N SER A 14 13.01 -1.45 15.34
CA SER A 14 14.28 -2.05 15.75
C SER A 14 14.21 -3.54 16.06
N VAL A 15 13.03 -4.16 16.13
CA VAL A 15 12.89 -5.63 16.33
C VAL A 15 13.20 -6.43 15.05
N LEU A 16 13.54 -5.77 13.93
CA LEU A 16 13.96 -6.46 12.71
C LEU A 16 15.44 -6.87 12.69
N GLY A 17 16.26 -6.51 13.68
CA GLY A 17 17.63 -7.07 13.80
C GLY A 17 18.54 -6.86 12.58
N ILE A 18 18.17 -5.99 11.64
CA ILE A 18 19.02 -5.60 10.52
C ILE A 18 19.90 -4.47 11.05
N GLN A 19 21.01 -4.86 11.68
CA GLN A 19 22.11 -3.94 11.90
C GLN A 19 22.51 -3.33 10.55
N SER A 20 22.72 -2.02 10.55
CA SER A 20 23.31 -1.20 9.50
C SER A 20 24.68 -1.78 9.07
N LYS A 21 24.67 -2.82 8.24
CA LYS A 21 25.79 -3.22 7.40
C LYS A 21 25.66 -2.40 6.11
N LYS A 22 26.73 -1.67 5.77
CA LYS A 22 26.97 -0.88 4.54
C LYS A 22 25.92 -1.19 3.45
N GLU A 23 24.95 -0.29 3.26
CA GLU A 23 23.91 -0.45 2.23
C GLU A 23 24.59 -0.48 0.87
N GLU A 24 24.87 -1.68 0.37
CA GLU A 24 25.37 -1.85 -0.97
C GLU A 24 24.26 -1.45 -1.94
N ASN A 25 24.59 -0.53 -2.85
CA ASN A 25 23.65 -0.05 -3.82
C ASN A 25 23.36 -1.16 -4.84
N THR A 26 22.37 -2.00 -4.57
CA THR A 26 21.97 -3.11 -5.45
C THR A 26 21.56 -2.65 -6.85
N MET A 27 21.35 -1.36 -7.07
CA MET A 27 21.09 -0.78 -8.39
C MET A 27 22.36 -0.64 -9.25
N GLN A 28 23.53 -1.01 -8.74
CA GLN A 28 24.76 -1.06 -9.53
C GLN A 28 24.81 -2.26 -10.51
N TYR A 29 24.01 -3.30 -10.28
CA TYR A 29 24.03 -4.52 -11.10
C TYR A 29 23.14 -4.39 -12.34
N LYS A 30 23.62 -4.90 -13.47
CA LYS A 30 22.94 -4.75 -14.77
C LYS A 30 21.56 -5.41 -14.79
N THR A 31 21.45 -6.59 -14.20
CA THR A 31 20.19 -7.35 -14.12
C THR A 31 19.15 -6.68 -13.22
N MET A 32 19.59 -5.96 -12.19
CA MET A 32 18.72 -5.18 -11.30
C MET A 32 18.13 -3.96 -12.01
N VAL A 33 18.97 -3.16 -12.66
CA VAL A 33 18.53 -2.01 -13.47
C VAL A 33 17.58 -2.47 -14.58
N THR A 34 17.98 -3.51 -15.31
CA THR A 34 17.17 -4.08 -16.39
C THR A 34 15.79 -4.53 -15.90
N TRP A 35 15.73 -5.22 -14.76
CA TRP A 35 14.46 -5.67 -14.18
C TRP A 35 13.57 -4.51 -13.76
N MET A 36 14.12 -3.52 -13.07
CA MET A 36 13.36 -2.39 -12.54
C MET A 36 12.84 -1.46 -13.63
N ASP A 37 13.61 -1.29 -14.71
CA ASP A 37 13.23 -0.37 -15.78
C ASP A 37 12.35 -1.04 -16.84
N ARG A 38 12.60 -2.32 -17.17
CA ARG A 38 11.76 -3.06 -18.14
C ARG A 38 10.48 -3.62 -17.53
N GLY A 39 10.41 -3.74 -16.20
CA GLY A 39 9.27 -4.30 -15.50
C GLY A 39 7.99 -3.47 -15.59
N SER A 40 8.09 -2.19 -15.98
CA SER A 40 6.97 -1.23 -16.03
C SER A 40 6.08 -1.28 -14.79
N PHE A 41 6.71 -1.45 -13.62
CA PHE A 41 6.00 -1.58 -12.35
C PHE A 41 5.43 -0.24 -11.91
N ALA A 42 4.23 -0.25 -11.34
CA ALA A 42 3.73 0.90 -10.58
C ALA A 42 4.71 1.20 -9.43
N SER A 43 4.86 2.48 -9.05
CA SER A 43 5.85 2.93 -8.06
C SER A 43 5.84 2.12 -6.76
N GLY A 44 4.65 1.91 -6.18
CA GLY A 44 4.52 1.09 -4.96
C GLY A 44 4.92 -0.37 -5.15
N THR A 45 4.65 -0.96 -6.31
CA THR A 45 5.08 -2.32 -6.65
C THR A 45 6.59 -2.39 -6.83
N ARG A 46 7.20 -1.39 -7.50
CA ARG A 46 8.65 -1.29 -7.70
C ARG A 46 9.38 -1.31 -6.35
N VAL A 47 8.99 -0.43 -5.43
CA VAL A 47 9.59 -0.34 -4.08
C VAL A 47 9.45 -1.66 -3.31
N ASN A 48 8.26 -2.28 -3.34
CA ASN A 48 8.02 -3.53 -2.64
C ASN A 48 8.87 -4.68 -3.23
N TYR A 49 8.93 -4.79 -4.56
CA TYR A 49 9.72 -5.82 -5.25
C TYR A 49 11.21 -5.65 -5.00
N GLU A 50 11.71 -4.42 -5.07
CA GLU A 50 13.10 -4.11 -4.75
C GLU A 50 13.44 -4.52 -3.32
N SER A 51 12.63 -4.09 -2.34
CA SER A 51 12.84 -4.40 -0.93
C SER A 51 12.84 -5.92 -0.69
N ASN A 52 11.88 -6.64 -1.28
CA ASN A 52 11.79 -8.09 -1.13
C ASN A 52 12.99 -8.84 -1.71
N LEU A 53 13.44 -8.44 -2.90
CA LEU A 53 14.62 -9.07 -3.51
C LEU A 53 15.90 -8.69 -2.76
N ARG A 54 16.04 -7.44 -2.33
CA ARG A 54 17.19 -7.00 -1.50
C ARG A 54 17.29 -7.84 -0.22
N ASN A 55 16.18 -8.05 0.47
CA ASN A 55 16.14 -8.92 1.66
C ASN A 55 16.58 -10.36 1.35
N PHE A 56 16.19 -10.90 0.19
CA PHE A 56 16.64 -12.22 -0.26
C PHE A 56 18.15 -12.24 -0.53
N LEU A 57 18.68 -11.23 -1.21
CA LEU A 57 20.11 -11.14 -1.53
C LEU A 57 20.98 -10.96 -0.28
N VAL A 58 20.51 -10.20 0.71
CA VAL A 58 21.18 -10.07 2.02
C VAL A 58 21.20 -11.42 2.72
N TRP A 59 20.05 -12.10 2.81
CA TRP A 59 19.96 -13.42 3.43
C TRP A 59 20.85 -14.46 2.73
N LYS A 60 20.91 -14.43 1.39
CA LYS A 60 21.75 -15.31 0.56
C LYS A 60 23.24 -15.19 0.93
N ARG A 61 23.75 -14.00 1.23
CA ARG A 61 25.17 -13.83 1.59
C ARG A 61 25.55 -14.61 2.84
N GLU A 62 24.62 -14.71 3.78
CA GLU A 62 24.86 -15.36 5.06
C GLU A 62 24.54 -16.86 5.03
N ASN A 63 23.64 -17.30 4.13
CA ASN A 63 23.05 -18.65 4.17
C ASN A 63 23.14 -19.40 2.83
N GLY A 64 23.69 -18.79 1.78
CA GLY A 64 23.56 -19.26 0.40
C GLY A 64 24.56 -20.32 -0.03
N GLY A 65 25.41 -20.82 0.88
CA GLY A 65 26.42 -21.84 0.56
C GLY A 65 27.26 -21.45 -0.65
N LYS A 66 27.27 -22.29 -1.70
CA LYS A 66 27.99 -22.05 -2.96
C LYS A 66 27.59 -20.77 -3.69
N PHE A 67 26.39 -20.25 -3.41
CA PHE A 67 25.89 -19.02 -3.99
C PHE A 67 26.14 -17.78 -3.14
N ALA A 68 26.74 -17.89 -1.94
CA ALA A 68 26.85 -16.79 -0.97
C ALA A 68 27.49 -15.53 -1.59
N ASP A 69 28.56 -15.71 -2.34
CA ASP A 69 29.34 -14.62 -2.95
C ASP A 69 28.88 -14.24 -4.36
N MET A 70 27.94 -14.98 -4.96
CA MET A 70 27.43 -14.66 -6.29
C MET A 70 26.67 -13.32 -6.30
N THR A 71 26.99 -12.45 -7.25
CA THR A 71 26.23 -11.23 -7.49
C THR A 71 24.87 -11.54 -8.12
N PRO A 72 23.92 -10.59 -8.17
CA PRO A 72 22.67 -10.78 -8.91
C PRO A 72 22.89 -11.14 -10.39
N ASP A 73 23.94 -10.60 -11.01
CA ASP A 73 24.29 -10.91 -12.39
C ASP A 73 24.77 -12.37 -12.52
N ASP A 74 25.62 -12.83 -11.59
CA ASP A 74 26.11 -14.21 -11.55
C ASP A 74 24.98 -15.23 -11.36
N LEU A 75 24.01 -14.95 -10.48
CA LEU A 75 22.84 -15.82 -10.27
C LEU A 75 22.01 -16.01 -11.55
N ILE A 76 21.85 -14.94 -12.33
CA ILE A 76 21.14 -15.00 -13.61
C ILE A 76 21.93 -15.82 -14.64
N GLU A 77 23.24 -15.64 -14.71
CA GLU A 77 24.08 -16.43 -15.60
C GLU A 77 24.10 -17.90 -15.21
N TYR A 78 24.19 -18.19 -13.91
CA TYR A 78 24.09 -19.53 -13.36
C TYR A 78 22.79 -20.21 -13.82
N GLN A 79 21.65 -19.59 -13.57
CA GLN A 79 20.35 -20.16 -13.94
C GLN A 79 20.22 -20.36 -15.46
N LYS A 80 20.78 -19.46 -16.27
CA LYS A 80 20.77 -19.63 -17.73
C LYS A 80 21.61 -20.83 -18.19
N LYS A 81 22.73 -21.09 -17.53
CA LYS A 81 23.58 -22.26 -17.80
C LYS A 81 22.91 -23.54 -17.30
N ALA A 82 22.40 -23.54 -16.08
CA ALA A 82 21.67 -24.66 -15.48
C ALA A 82 20.51 -25.13 -16.37
N ARG A 83 19.70 -24.20 -16.89
CA ARG A 83 18.60 -24.51 -17.83
C ARG A 83 19.02 -25.07 -19.19
N ARG A 84 20.30 -24.96 -19.54
CA ARG A 84 20.87 -25.53 -20.77
C ARG A 84 21.68 -26.80 -20.49
N SER A 85 21.89 -27.13 -19.22
CA SER A 85 22.59 -28.34 -18.82
C SER A 85 21.81 -29.57 -19.26
N LEU A 86 22.54 -30.65 -19.56
CA LEU A 86 21.97 -31.97 -19.78
C LEU A 86 21.94 -32.80 -18.49
N GLU A 87 22.58 -32.30 -17.43
CA GLU A 87 22.53 -32.92 -16.11
C GLU A 87 21.12 -32.77 -15.51
N GLU A 88 20.61 -33.84 -14.92
CA GLU A 88 19.30 -33.85 -14.28
C GLU A 88 19.28 -32.88 -13.09
N ASP A 89 18.14 -32.19 -12.92
CA ASP A 89 17.82 -31.32 -11.79
C ASP A 89 18.70 -30.08 -11.53
N THR A 90 19.74 -29.82 -12.33
CA THR A 90 20.58 -28.61 -12.16
C THR A 90 19.76 -27.31 -12.21
N GLU A 91 18.66 -27.28 -12.98
CA GLU A 91 17.79 -26.09 -13.08
C GLU A 91 16.99 -25.77 -11.80
N PHE A 92 16.88 -26.72 -10.88
CA PHE A 92 16.18 -26.58 -9.60
C PHE A 92 17.10 -26.17 -8.45
N GLU A 93 18.42 -26.19 -8.62
CA GLU A 93 19.35 -25.92 -7.52
C GLU A 93 19.16 -24.54 -6.86
N ILE A 94 18.88 -23.49 -7.64
CA ILE A 94 18.55 -22.17 -7.05
C ILE A 94 17.27 -22.27 -6.22
N ILE A 95 16.28 -23.05 -6.66
CA ILE A 95 15.05 -23.23 -5.91
C ILE A 95 15.37 -23.96 -4.60
N ASP A 96 16.04 -25.10 -4.68
CA ASP A 96 16.19 -26.03 -3.56
C ASP A 96 17.24 -25.58 -2.54
N GLU A 97 18.34 -24.98 -2.98
CA GLU A 97 19.41 -24.52 -2.10
C GLU A 97 19.26 -23.07 -1.64
N LEU A 98 18.52 -22.22 -2.38
CA LEU A 98 18.34 -20.80 -2.00
C LEU A 98 16.91 -20.41 -1.70
N VAL A 99 15.99 -20.60 -2.65
CA VAL A 99 14.65 -20.02 -2.52
C VAL A 99 13.84 -20.74 -1.45
N GLN A 100 13.83 -22.08 -1.44
CA GLN A 100 13.09 -22.85 -0.44
C GLN A 100 13.63 -22.61 0.98
N PRO A 101 14.95 -22.68 1.26
CA PRO A 101 15.47 -22.40 2.59
C PRO A 101 15.21 -20.97 3.05
N TYR A 102 15.30 -19.99 2.15
CA TYR A 102 14.93 -18.60 2.44
C TYR A 102 13.46 -18.49 2.88
N ILE A 103 12.54 -19.07 2.10
CA ILE A 103 11.10 -19.00 2.41
C ILE A 103 10.79 -19.74 3.71
N LYS A 104 11.39 -20.92 3.92
CA LYS A 104 11.25 -21.70 5.16
C LYS A 104 11.72 -20.90 6.38
N SER A 105 12.86 -20.18 6.26
CA SER A 105 13.37 -19.33 7.35
C SER A 105 12.41 -18.19 7.75
N LEU A 106 11.47 -17.83 6.88
CA LEU A 106 10.50 -16.75 7.10
C LEU A 106 9.10 -17.24 7.46
N GLN A 107 8.84 -18.54 7.30
CA GLN A 107 7.50 -19.12 7.31
C GLN A 107 6.79 -18.92 8.66
N ASP A 108 7.52 -19.01 9.77
CA ASP A 108 6.98 -18.81 11.13
C ASP A 108 6.84 -17.34 11.52
N ARG A 109 7.47 -16.44 10.76
CA ARG A 109 7.56 -15.01 11.07
C ARG A 109 6.62 -14.14 10.23
N LEU A 110 6.25 -14.62 9.05
CA LEU A 110 5.52 -13.84 8.06
C LEU A 110 4.18 -14.47 7.71
N ARG A 111 3.23 -13.61 7.34
CA ARG A 111 1.93 -14.02 6.80
C ARG A 111 2.07 -14.54 5.37
N GLU A 112 1.13 -15.39 4.98
CA GLU A 112 1.06 -16.02 3.66
C GLU A 112 1.17 -15.00 2.50
N GLY A 113 0.44 -13.88 2.58
CA GLY A 113 0.47 -12.84 1.54
C GLY A 113 1.84 -12.14 1.40
N THR A 114 2.56 -11.98 2.52
CA THR A 114 3.91 -11.40 2.52
C THR A 114 4.93 -12.38 1.95
N LEU A 115 4.83 -13.67 2.30
CA LEU A 115 5.64 -14.72 1.69
C LEU A 115 5.41 -14.81 0.19
N GLY A 116 4.14 -14.79 -0.24
CA GLY A 116 3.76 -14.76 -1.66
C GLY A 116 4.37 -13.57 -2.41
N SER A 117 4.42 -12.40 -1.77
CA SER A 117 5.03 -11.20 -2.37
C SER A 117 6.55 -11.34 -2.53
N ARG A 118 7.25 -11.98 -1.58
CA ARG A 118 8.69 -12.28 -1.69
C ARG A 118 8.98 -13.27 -2.81
N ILE A 119 8.22 -14.36 -2.88
CA ILE A 119 8.33 -15.35 -3.96
C ILE A 119 8.06 -14.70 -5.32
N SER A 120 7.04 -13.83 -5.40
CA SER A 120 6.69 -13.13 -6.63
C SER A 120 7.79 -12.17 -7.09
N ALA A 121 8.47 -11.48 -6.16
CA ALA A 121 9.61 -10.62 -6.47
C ALA A 121 10.80 -11.43 -7.01
N ILE A 122 11.18 -12.53 -6.36
CA ILE A 122 12.26 -13.42 -6.82
C ILE A 122 11.93 -13.98 -8.21
N ASN A 123 10.74 -14.56 -8.39
CA ASN A 123 10.31 -15.09 -9.68
C ASN A 123 10.28 -14.03 -10.77
N SER A 124 9.81 -12.82 -10.44
CA SER A 124 9.80 -11.70 -11.38
C SER A 124 11.22 -11.34 -11.82
N PHE A 125 12.16 -11.22 -10.89
CA PHE A 125 13.56 -10.90 -11.19
C PHE A 125 14.18 -11.89 -12.20
N PHE A 126 14.07 -13.19 -11.92
CA PHE A 126 14.57 -14.24 -12.81
C PHE A 126 13.85 -14.26 -14.16
N LYS A 127 12.52 -14.11 -14.16
CA LYS A 127 11.70 -14.07 -15.39
C LYS A 127 12.08 -12.91 -16.32
N PHE A 128 12.22 -11.69 -15.80
CA PHE A 128 12.54 -10.51 -16.62
C PHE A 128 13.96 -10.56 -17.19
N ASN A 129 14.88 -11.25 -16.51
CA ASN A 129 16.24 -11.48 -16.98
C ASN A 129 16.37 -12.71 -17.90
N ARG A 130 15.24 -13.27 -18.37
CA ARG A 130 15.15 -14.45 -19.26
C ARG A 130 15.76 -15.71 -18.65
N ALA A 131 15.77 -15.80 -17.33
CA ALA A 131 16.28 -16.91 -16.55
C ALA A 131 15.15 -17.47 -15.66
N LYS A 132 13.94 -17.63 -16.21
CA LYS A 132 12.76 -18.09 -15.47
C LYS A 132 13.12 -19.35 -14.66
N LEU A 133 12.88 -19.31 -13.36
CA LEU A 133 12.97 -20.48 -12.50
C LEU A 133 11.92 -21.52 -12.94
N PRO A 134 12.18 -22.83 -12.78
CA PRO A 134 11.18 -23.88 -12.98
C PRO A 134 9.90 -23.61 -12.20
N GLU A 135 8.83 -24.37 -12.45
CA GLU A 135 7.62 -24.28 -11.62
C GLU A 135 7.74 -25.22 -10.43
N TRP A 136 7.45 -24.74 -9.23
CA TRP A 136 7.51 -25.53 -8.01
C TRP A 136 6.36 -25.22 -7.07
N THR A 137 6.01 -26.19 -6.24
CA THR A 137 5.03 -26.01 -5.18
C THR A 137 5.75 -25.72 -3.87
N ILE A 138 5.36 -24.63 -3.20
CA ILE A 138 5.76 -24.38 -1.82
C ILE A 138 4.58 -24.74 -0.95
N GLY A 139 4.80 -25.52 0.11
CA GLY A 139 3.85 -25.61 1.22
C GLY A 139 3.71 -24.24 1.87
N ARG A 140 2.73 -23.44 1.44
CA ARG A 140 2.51 -22.05 1.91
C ARG A 140 1.84 -21.99 3.28
N SER A 141 2.13 -22.91 4.20
CA SER A 141 1.58 -22.84 5.55
C SER A 141 2.30 -21.76 6.35
N ALA A 142 1.86 -20.50 6.21
CA ALA A 142 2.38 -19.42 7.05
C ALA A 142 2.03 -19.70 8.53
N GLY A 143 3.02 -19.58 9.42
CA GLY A 143 2.81 -19.75 10.86
C GLY A 143 2.01 -18.60 11.48
N VAL A 144 1.96 -17.44 10.81
CA VAL A 144 1.22 -16.26 11.29
C VAL A 144 -0.21 -16.24 10.71
N PRO A 145 -1.26 -16.30 11.55
CA PRO A 145 -2.64 -16.30 11.08
C PRO A 145 -3.01 -14.97 10.41
N LYS A 146 -4.03 -15.03 9.54
CA LYS A 146 -4.63 -13.83 8.95
C LYS A 146 -5.29 -13.02 10.06
N VAL A 147 -4.98 -11.73 10.11
CA VAL A 147 -5.66 -10.80 11.01
C VAL A 147 -6.90 -10.30 10.30
N PHE A 148 -8.06 -10.57 10.90
CA PHE A 148 -9.31 -9.95 10.54
C PHE A 148 -9.48 -8.70 11.40
N GLY A 149 -9.45 -7.53 10.77
CA GLY A 149 -9.85 -6.31 11.45
C GLY A 149 -11.36 -6.39 11.72
N ASN A 150 -11.74 -6.36 12.99
CA ASN A 150 -13.13 -6.13 13.36
C ASN A 150 -13.24 -4.67 13.82
N LEU A 151 -14.05 -3.89 13.12
CA LEU A 151 -14.39 -2.54 13.55
C LEU A 151 -15.90 -2.51 13.87
N PRO A 152 -16.28 -2.81 15.12
CA PRO A 152 -17.67 -2.76 15.56
C PRO A 152 -18.31 -1.42 15.24
N PHE A 153 -19.61 -1.44 14.95
CA PHE A 153 -20.38 -0.23 14.69
C PHE A 153 -20.33 0.77 15.85
N LYS A 154 -20.23 0.28 17.10
CA LYS A 154 -20.06 1.12 18.28
C LYS A 154 -18.80 2.00 18.17
N ASP A 155 -17.70 1.42 17.73
CA ASP A 155 -16.41 2.11 17.64
C ASP A 155 -16.45 3.15 16.51
N ILE A 156 -17.10 2.83 15.38
CA ILE A 156 -17.33 3.80 14.30
C ILE A 156 -18.16 4.98 14.81
N ARG A 157 -19.24 4.71 15.54
CA ARG A 157 -20.08 5.75 16.14
C ARG A 157 -19.28 6.63 17.09
N GLU A 158 -18.47 6.03 17.96
CA GLU A 158 -17.64 6.74 18.92
C GLU A 158 -16.59 7.64 18.23
N VAL A 159 -15.91 7.12 17.20
CA VAL A 159 -14.97 7.89 16.37
C VAL A 159 -15.68 9.08 15.74
N CYS A 160 -16.86 8.88 15.12
CA CYS A 160 -17.63 9.96 14.52
C CYS A 160 -18.11 10.99 15.56
N SER A 161 -18.57 10.56 16.73
CA SER A 161 -19.06 11.45 17.80
C SER A 161 -17.96 12.30 18.43
N ASN A 162 -16.75 11.74 18.56
CA ASN A 162 -15.61 12.43 19.18
C ASN A 162 -14.74 13.21 18.18
N SER A 163 -15.02 13.08 16.87
CA SER A 163 -14.29 13.80 15.83
C SER A 163 -14.74 15.24 15.68
N SER A 164 -13.83 16.11 15.21
CA SER A 164 -14.21 17.45 14.77
C SER A 164 -15.22 17.40 13.62
N SER A 165 -15.96 18.49 13.39
CA SER A 165 -16.98 18.56 12.35
C SER A 165 -16.47 18.10 10.97
N VAL A 166 -15.24 18.52 10.61
CA VAL A 166 -14.57 18.13 9.36
C VAL A 166 -14.32 16.62 9.31
N TYR A 167 -13.62 16.06 10.31
CA TYR A 167 -13.25 14.64 10.31
C TYR A 167 -14.46 13.72 10.47
N ARG A 168 -15.45 14.10 11.29
CA ARG A 168 -16.73 13.39 11.39
C ARG A 168 -17.40 13.28 10.02
N THR A 169 -17.45 14.38 9.27
CA THR A 169 -18.04 14.40 7.93
C THR A 169 -17.25 13.50 6.97
N ILE A 170 -15.92 13.58 7.00
CA ILE A 170 -15.06 12.71 6.19
C ILE A 170 -15.31 11.23 6.54
N PHE A 171 -15.36 10.87 7.81
CA PHE A 171 -15.58 9.49 8.24
C PHE A 171 -16.95 8.98 7.81
N LEU A 172 -18.02 9.75 8.02
CA LEU A 172 -19.36 9.37 7.56
C LEU A 172 -19.40 9.13 6.06
N CYS A 173 -18.86 10.05 5.27
CA CYS A 173 -18.81 9.91 3.81
C CYS A 173 -17.95 8.70 3.38
N THR A 174 -16.78 8.52 3.96
CA THR A 174 -15.85 7.44 3.57
C THR A 174 -16.37 6.06 3.99
N TYR A 175 -16.96 5.92 5.19
CA TYR A 175 -17.58 4.66 5.61
C TYR A 175 -18.80 4.31 4.77
N MET A 176 -19.69 5.27 4.51
CA MET A 176 -20.91 5.02 3.74
C MET A 176 -20.62 4.66 2.28
N ALA A 177 -19.67 5.35 1.65
CA ALA A 177 -19.27 5.06 0.28
C ALA A 177 -18.25 3.90 0.15
N GLY A 178 -17.81 3.29 1.26
CA GLY A 178 -16.80 2.25 1.27
C GLY A 178 -15.47 2.68 0.65
N MET A 179 -15.05 3.94 0.90
CA MET A 179 -13.87 4.52 0.28
C MET A 179 -12.58 4.07 0.94
N ASP A 180 -11.61 3.70 0.11
CA ASP A 180 -10.21 3.65 0.55
C ASP A 180 -9.55 5.05 0.43
N ARG A 181 -8.32 5.17 0.92
CA ARG A 181 -7.56 6.43 0.88
C ARG A 181 -7.39 6.99 -0.53
N ALA A 182 -7.24 6.11 -1.52
CA ALA A 182 -7.03 6.54 -2.90
C ALA A 182 -8.33 7.11 -3.47
N LEU A 183 -9.47 6.46 -3.22
CA LEU A 183 -10.77 6.96 -3.63
C LEU A 183 -11.12 8.27 -2.92
N PHE A 184 -10.84 8.37 -1.62
CA PHE A 184 -11.03 9.62 -0.88
C PHE A 184 -10.19 10.77 -1.48
N ASN A 185 -8.90 10.54 -1.76
CA ASN A 185 -8.06 11.56 -2.39
C ASN A 185 -8.57 11.97 -3.76
N HIS A 186 -8.96 10.99 -4.58
CA HIS A 186 -9.51 11.25 -5.91
C HIS A 186 -10.77 12.11 -5.81
N TRP A 187 -11.71 11.75 -4.92
CA TRP A 187 -12.93 12.52 -4.74
C TRP A 187 -12.69 13.91 -4.15
N ASN A 188 -11.90 13.99 -3.08
CA ASN A 188 -11.68 15.23 -2.35
C ASN A 188 -10.80 16.24 -3.11
N ILE A 189 -9.74 15.77 -3.77
CA ILE A 189 -8.68 16.62 -4.31
C ILE A 189 -8.77 16.72 -5.83
N GLU A 190 -8.88 15.58 -6.53
CA GLU A 190 -8.81 15.56 -8.00
C GLU A 190 -10.14 16.00 -8.62
N LEU A 191 -11.27 15.45 -8.14
CA LEU A 191 -12.60 15.86 -8.58
C LEU A 191 -13.06 17.12 -7.84
N GLY A 192 -12.78 17.19 -6.54
CA GLY A 192 -12.98 18.37 -5.72
C GLY A 192 -14.44 18.78 -5.55
N TYR A 193 -14.65 20.02 -5.12
CA TYR A 193 -15.97 20.58 -4.84
C TYR A 193 -16.91 20.56 -6.07
N LYS A 194 -16.35 20.76 -7.28
CA LYS A 194 -17.12 20.69 -8.53
C LYS A 194 -17.86 19.35 -8.71
N SER A 195 -17.34 18.28 -8.12
CA SER A 195 -17.96 16.95 -8.24
C SER A 195 -19.29 16.80 -7.53
N ILE A 196 -19.56 17.64 -6.53
CA ILE A 196 -20.78 17.62 -5.73
C ILE A 196 -21.62 18.88 -5.92
N GLU A 197 -21.11 19.91 -6.58
CA GLU A 197 -21.72 21.24 -6.66
C GLU A 197 -23.17 21.21 -7.16
N ASP A 198 -23.45 20.43 -8.21
CA ASP A 198 -24.80 20.32 -8.77
C ASP A 198 -25.77 19.60 -7.81
N ASP A 199 -25.29 18.58 -7.10
CA ASP A 199 -26.09 17.87 -6.08
C ASP A 199 -26.38 18.76 -4.88
N ILE A 200 -25.40 19.60 -4.49
CA ILE A 200 -25.58 20.60 -3.43
C ILE A 200 -26.64 21.62 -3.85
N LYS A 201 -26.55 22.18 -5.06
CA LYS A 201 -27.53 23.16 -5.59
C LYS A 201 -28.95 22.61 -5.68
N ARG A 202 -29.09 21.31 -5.95
CA ARG A 202 -30.40 20.63 -6.04
C ARG A 202 -30.95 20.19 -4.67
N GLY A 203 -30.16 20.26 -3.60
CA GLY A 203 -30.55 19.70 -2.31
C GLY A 203 -30.68 18.17 -2.34
N SER A 204 -29.87 17.49 -3.15
CA SER A 204 -29.89 16.04 -3.31
C SER A 204 -29.67 15.31 -1.98
N LYS A 205 -30.56 14.36 -1.66
CA LYS A 205 -30.41 13.48 -0.47
C LYS A 205 -29.43 12.33 -0.67
N ILE A 206 -29.01 12.10 -1.91
CA ILE A 206 -28.02 11.09 -2.29
C ILE A 206 -27.06 11.76 -3.26
N ILE A 207 -25.76 11.60 -3.03
CA ILE A 207 -24.70 12.14 -3.89
C ILE A 207 -23.96 10.97 -4.54
N VAL A 208 -23.83 11.03 -5.86
CA VAL A 208 -23.17 9.99 -6.67
C VAL A 208 -21.71 10.35 -6.87
N ILE A 209 -20.82 9.49 -6.37
CA ILE A 209 -19.38 9.70 -6.44
C ILE A 209 -18.81 8.83 -7.54
N LYS A 210 -18.29 9.50 -8.57
CA LYS A 210 -17.69 8.87 -9.75
C LYS A 210 -16.21 8.60 -9.47
N SER A 211 -15.72 7.44 -9.89
CA SER A 211 -14.31 7.08 -9.75
C SER A 211 -13.82 6.33 -10.99
N PRO A 212 -12.53 6.45 -11.36
CA PRO A 212 -11.94 5.55 -12.34
C PRO A 212 -12.02 4.11 -11.82
N GLY A 213 -12.22 3.16 -12.74
CA GLY A 213 -12.23 1.75 -12.38
C GLY A 213 -10.97 1.30 -11.64
N ARG A 214 -11.10 0.22 -10.85
CA ARG A 214 -10.03 -0.29 -9.98
C ARG A 214 -9.38 -1.55 -10.57
N LYS A 215 -8.08 -1.75 -10.30
CA LYS A 215 -7.30 -2.94 -10.71
C LYS A 215 -7.49 -3.25 -12.20
N LYS A 216 -8.03 -4.43 -12.56
CA LYS A 216 -8.24 -4.89 -13.95
C LYS A 216 -9.22 -4.02 -14.75
N PHE A 217 -10.04 -3.22 -14.07
CA PHE A 217 -11.00 -2.30 -14.68
C PHE A 217 -10.52 -0.85 -14.74
N LYS A 218 -9.27 -0.58 -14.32
CA LYS A 218 -8.67 0.75 -14.43
C LYS A 218 -8.72 1.23 -15.87
N ASN A 219 -9.28 2.42 -16.07
CA ASN A 219 -9.52 3.06 -17.37
C ASN A 219 -10.39 2.24 -18.35
N LYS A 220 -11.12 1.21 -17.88
CA LYS A 220 -12.04 0.42 -18.72
C LYS A 220 -13.49 0.72 -18.44
N LEU A 221 -13.86 0.80 -17.16
CA LEU A 221 -15.23 1.07 -16.73
C LEU A 221 -15.21 2.06 -15.57
N PRO A 222 -16.12 3.05 -15.56
CA PRO A 222 -16.30 3.88 -14.39
C PRO A 222 -16.86 3.05 -13.23
N PHE A 223 -16.47 3.43 -12.02
CA PHE A 223 -17.02 2.90 -10.79
C PHE A 223 -17.82 4.02 -10.11
N TYR A 224 -19.00 3.68 -9.60
CA TYR A 224 -19.87 4.62 -8.90
C TYR A 224 -20.08 4.13 -7.47
N THR A 225 -19.98 5.05 -6.52
CA THR A 225 -20.39 4.84 -5.13
C THR A 225 -21.31 5.96 -4.68
N LEU A 226 -21.99 5.79 -3.55
CA LEU A 226 -23.06 6.68 -3.10
C LEU A 226 -22.83 7.09 -1.64
N ILE A 227 -23.21 8.32 -1.30
CA ILE A 227 -23.42 8.77 0.08
C ILE A 227 -24.84 9.32 0.21
N GLY A 228 -25.43 9.19 1.40
CA GLY A 228 -26.80 9.61 1.70
C GLY A 228 -27.00 9.81 3.21
N GLY A 229 -28.25 10.09 3.62
CA GLY A 229 -28.64 10.20 5.04
C GLY A 229 -27.71 11.11 5.85
N ASP A 230 -27.30 10.64 7.02
CA ASP A 230 -26.44 11.37 7.97
C ASP A 230 -25.13 11.88 7.34
N ALA A 231 -24.57 11.16 6.36
CA ALA A 231 -23.33 11.60 5.69
C ALA A 231 -23.56 12.85 4.84
N VAL A 232 -24.69 12.91 4.13
CA VAL A 232 -25.07 14.08 3.32
C VAL A 232 -25.45 15.26 4.20
N ASP A 233 -26.19 15.01 5.29
CA ASP A 233 -26.56 16.07 6.23
C ASP A 233 -25.31 16.66 6.93
N ALA A 234 -24.36 15.81 7.34
CA ALA A 234 -23.07 16.25 7.87
C ALA A 234 -22.27 17.05 6.83
N LEU A 235 -22.28 16.62 5.56
CA LEU A 235 -21.62 17.32 4.47
C LEU A 235 -22.18 18.72 4.27
N TYR A 236 -23.50 18.87 4.20
CA TYR A 236 -24.14 20.19 4.09
C TYR A 236 -23.74 21.11 5.25
N LYS A 237 -23.81 20.59 6.49
CA LYS A 237 -23.42 21.36 7.68
C LYS A 237 -21.95 21.80 7.64
N TYR A 238 -21.04 20.91 7.21
CA TYR A 238 -19.63 21.25 7.04
C TYR A 238 -19.42 22.31 5.96
N LEU A 239 -20.11 22.21 4.82
CA LEU A 239 -19.97 23.16 3.71
C LEU A 239 -20.43 24.58 4.11
N GLU A 240 -21.54 24.67 4.83
CA GLU A 240 -22.14 25.94 5.27
C GLU A 240 -21.29 26.65 6.32
N ASN A 241 -20.68 25.90 7.24
CA ASN A 241 -19.97 26.45 8.39
C ASN A 241 -18.45 26.41 8.19
N ASP A 242 -17.87 25.21 8.24
CA ASP A 242 -16.42 25.01 8.32
C ASP A 242 -15.72 25.37 7.00
N ARG A 243 -16.26 24.93 5.85
CA ARG A 243 -15.66 25.22 4.55
C ARG A 243 -15.77 26.70 4.21
N LYS A 244 -16.92 27.32 4.47
CA LYS A 244 -17.13 28.76 4.26
C LYS A 244 -16.15 29.59 5.09
N MET A 245 -16.03 29.31 6.39
CA MET A 245 -15.04 29.96 7.26
C MET A 245 -13.61 29.77 6.74
N THR A 246 -13.27 28.58 6.23
CA THR A 246 -11.96 28.33 5.62
C THR A 246 -11.73 29.19 4.37
N ILE A 247 -12.73 29.32 3.50
CA ILE A 247 -12.70 30.17 2.31
C ILE A 247 -12.48 31.63 2.68
N ASP A 248 -13.23 32.13 3.65
CA ASP A 248 -13.13 33.52 4.10
C ASP A 248 -11.74 33.79 4.69
N ARG A 249 -11.23 32.87 5.52
CA ARG A 249 -9.95 33.03 6.24
C ARG A 249 -8.72 32.88 5.35
N PHE A 250 -8.67 31.87 4.50
CA PHE A 250 -7.45 31.48 3.79
C PHE A 250 -7.48 31.78 2.28
N PHE A 251 -8.67 31.98 1.73
CA PHE A 251 -8.88 32.20 0.30
C PHE A 251 -9.47 33.59 -0.01
N GLY A 252 -9.56 34.47 1.00
CA GLY A 252 -10.04 35.84 0.85
C GLY A 252 -11.50 35.91 0.41
N GLY A 253 -12.32 34.93 0.79
CA GLY A 253 -13.72 34.85 0.40
C GLY A 253 -13.95 34.32 -1.03
N ASP A 254 -12.91 33.96 -1.78
CA ASP A 254 -13.05 33.44 -3.15
C ASP A 254 -13.20 31.90 -3.15
N PRO A 255 -14.41 31.36 -3.39
CA PRO A 255 -14.64 29.92 -3.38
C PRO A 255 -13.94 29.18 -4.53
N ASN A 256 -13.55 29.88 -5.60
CA ASN A 256 -12.91 29.25 -6.76
C ASN A 256 -11.47 28.81 -6.46
N LYS A 257 -10.82 29.44 -5.47
CA LYS A 257 -9.49 29.04 -5.01
C LYS A 257 -9.53 27.80 -4.11
N ALA A 258 -10.68 27.53 -3.48
CA ALA A 258 -10.88 26.37 -2.63
C ALA A 258 -11.39 25.16 -3.43
N THR A 259 -10.54 24.57 -4.26
CA THR A 259 -10.94 23.48 -5.18
C THR A 259 -11.32 22.18 -4.49
N ALA A 260 -10.74 21.86 -3.32
CA ALA A 260 -11.04 20.63 -2.60
C ALA A 260 -12.39 20.69 -1.85
N ILE A 261 -12.90 19.52 -1.46
CA ILE A 261 -14.11 19.43 -0.64
C ILE A 261 -13.76 19.75 0.82
N PHE A 262 -12.78 19.03 1.36
CA PHE A 262 -12.37 19.05 2.77
C PHE A 262 -11.03 19.75 2.98
N TYR A 263 -11.03 20.72 3.89
CA TYR A 263 -9.85 21.44 4.35
C TYR A 263 -9.66 21.27 5.85
N ASN A 264 -8.40 21.26 6.30
CA ASN A 264 -8.07 21.29 7.72
C ASN A 264 -8.12 22.72 8.28
N GLN A 265 -7.89 22.86 9.59
CA GLN A 265 -7.96 24.15 10.29
C GLN A 265 -6.91 25.19 9.83
N ILE A 266 -5.88 24.76 9.10
CA ILE A 266 -4.83 25.62 8.55
C ILE A 266 -5.03 25.90 7.05
N GLY A 267 -6.21 25.58 6.49
CA GLY A 267 -6.54 25.87 5.09
C GLY A 267 -5.88 24.94 4.07
N THR A 268 -5.32 23.80 4.49
CA THR A 268 -4.74 22.80 3.60
C THR A 268 -5.76 21.69 3.28
N PRO A 269 -5.87 21.23 2.01
CA PRO A 269 -6.72 20.10 1.68
C PRO A 269 -6.40 18.85 2.51
N VAL A 270 -7.42 18.20 3.05
CA VAL A 270 -7.23 16.96 3.81
C VAL A 270 -6.86 15.83 2.83
N THR A 271 -5.74 15.15 3.10
CA THR A 271 -5.33 13.98 2.32
C THR A 271 -5.56 12.70 3.12
N GLY A 272 -5.71 11.57 2.43
CA GLY A 272 -5.86 10.25 3.04
C GLY A 272 -4.66 9.81 3.88
N LYS A 273 -3.51 10.50 3.81
CA LYS A 273 -2.37 10.29 4.72
C LYS A 273 -2.71 10.74 6.14
N VAL A 274 -3.38 11.89 6.25
CA VAL A 274 -3.80 12.48 7.54
C VAL A 274 -4.81 11.59 8.26
N LEU A 275 -5.61 10.81 7.52
CA LEU A 275 -6.59 9.88 8.08
C LEU A 275 -5.98 8.63 8.74
N THR A 276 -4.64 8.46 8.70
CA THR A 276 -3.94 7.31 9.29
C THR A 276 -2.96 7.69 10.40
N GLU A 277 -2.78 8.98 10.66
CA GLU A 277 -1.82 9.49 11.66
C GLU A 277 -2.46 9.80 13.02
N TYR A 278 -3.78 9.55 13.16
CA TYR A 278 -4.57 9.63 14.40
C TYR A 278 -5.17 8.26 14.72
#